data_AF-A0AA36N965-F1
#
_entry.id   AF-A0AA36N965-F1
#
_cell.length_a   1.000
_cell.length_b   1.000
_cell.length_c   1.000
_cell.angle_alpha   90.00
_cell.angle_beta   90.00
_cell.angle_gamma   90.00
#
_symmetry.space_group_name_H-M   'P 1'
#
loop_
_entity.id
_entity.type
_entity.pdbx_description
1 polymer ?
#
loop_
_entity_poly.entity_id
_entity_poly.type
_entity_poly.pdbx_seq_one_letter_code
_entity_poly.pdbx_strand_id
1 'polypeptide(L)'
;MPYPFFIWAALFFLLPALGMAMGLLWAAMFLTLVFAMVLGLAELVKVVARMIPVLREFVPDDEAPQEALARRLEAEEQAARIAAEIEAEIQAARQEAQKTLAPSCPEEAQALQAEAQEELQAARSHLEAAEEAAREQSGGWMQVCEARERLKEAHSRARHAELLLPKQSRSQVRGCLPACLSLCCEPGTFPAPLRCKTWRCCGETCCAAEHAADGRGFSCE
;
A
#
# COMPACT_ATOMS: atom_id res chain seq x y z
N MET A 1 2.81 -47.42 -78.45
CA MET A 1 3.45 -47.71 -77.14
C MET A 1 4.19 -46.47 -76.66
N PRO A 2 3.55 -45.56 -75.89
CA PRO A 2 4.13 -44.27 -75.49
C PRO A 2 4.93 -44.29 -74.17
N TYR A 3 5.33 -45.47 -73.67
CA TYR A 3 5.96 -45.62 -72.36
C TYR A 3 7.36 -45.02 -72.17
N PRO A 4 8.27 -44.90 -73.17
CA PRO A 4 9.64 -44.48 -72.88
C PRO A 4 9.75 -43.01 -72.47
N PHE A 5 8.89 -42.13 -72.99
CA PHE A 5 8.92 -40.70 -72.67
C PHE A 5 8.55 -40.42 -71.20
N PHE A 6 7.54 -41.13 -70.68
CA PHE A 6 7.13 -40.97 -69.28
C PHE A 6 8.20 -41.41 -68.29
N ILE A 7 8.96 -42.46 -68.61
CA ILE A 7 10.06 -42.95 -67.77
C ILE A 7 11.16 -41.89 -67.68
N TRP A 8 11.56 -41.29 -68.81
CA TRP A 8 12.58 -40.24 -68.82
C TRP A 8 12.14 -38.95 -68.13
N ALA A 9 10.88 -38.53 -68.34
CA ALA A 9 10.31 -37.38 -67.65
C ALA A 9 10.28 -37.62 -66.13
N ALA A 10 9.84 -38.79 -65.66
CA ALA A 10 9.84 -39.13 -64.24
C ALA A 10 11.25 -39.14 -63.65
N LEU A 11 12.24 -39.68 -64.37
CA LEU A 11 13.63 -39.71 -63.91
C LEU A 11 14.22 -38.29 -63.76
N PHE A 12 13.89 -37.38 -64.68
CA PHE A 12 14.35 -35.99 -64.67
C PHE A 12 13.83 -35.22 -63.44
N PHE A 13 12.64 -35.52 -62.95
CA PHE A 13 12.10 -34.90 -61.73
C PHE A 13 12.50 -35.64 -60.46
N LEU A 14 12.64 -36.97 -60.50
CA LEU A 14 13.00 -37.78 -59.34
C LEU A 14 14.45 -37.59 -58.90
N LEU A 15 15.40 -37.48 -59.83
CA LEU A 15 16.82 -37.33 -59.49
C LEU A 15 17.12 -36.04 -58.70
N PRO A 16 16.64 -34.84 -59.11
CA PRO A 16 16.80 -33.62 -58.32
C PRO A 16 16.04 -33.68 -56.99
N ALA A 17 14.83 -34.25 -56.96
CA ALA A 17 14.05 -34.38 -55.74
C ALA A 17 14.77 -35.26 -54.71
N LEU A 18 15.38 -36.36 -55.14
CA LEU A 18 16.16 -37.26 -54.28
C LEU A 18 17.45 -36.61 -53.79
N GLY A 19 18.11 -35.82 -54.67
CA GLY A 19 19.26 -35.00 -54.29
C GLY A 19 18.92 -33.93 -53.24
N MET A 20 17.80 -33.23 -53.39
CA MET A 20 17.33 -32.25 -52.40
C MET A 20 16.95 -32.92 -51.08
N ALA A 21 16.23 -34.04 -51.11
CA ALA A 21 15.86 -34.78 -49.90
C ALA A 21 17.09 -35.27 -49.13
N MET A 22 18.09 -35.80 -49.84
CA MET A 22 19.37 -36.20 -49.23
C MET A 22 20.12 -35.00 -48.66
N GLY A 23 20.14 -33.86 -49.36
CA GLY A 23 20.77 -32.63 -48.90
C GLY A 23 20.14 -32.07 -47.62
N LEU A 24 18.80 -32.08 -47.54
CA LEU A 24 18.07 -31.64 -46.34
C LEU A 24 18.34 -32.56 -45.14
N LEU A 25 18.43 -33.87 -45.37
CA LEU A 25 18.75 -34.84 -44.31
C LEU A 25 20.16 -34.63 -43.76
N TRP A 26 21.13 -34.38 -44.63
CA TRP A 26 22.49 -34.01 -44.22
C TRP A 26 22.54 -32.68 -43.46
N ALA A 27 21.82 -31.66 -43.93
CA ALA A 27 21.75 -30.38 -43.24
C ALA A 27 21.14 -30.50 -41.84
N ALA A 28 20.06 -31.27 -41.69
CA ALA A 28 19.45 -31.54 -40.40
C ALA A 28 20.41 -32.26 -39.44
N MET A 29 21.13 -33.28 -39.94
CA MET A 29 22.13 -33.99 -39.14
C MET A 29 23.30 -33.09 -38.71
N PHE A 30 23.77 -32.21 -39.59
CA PHE A 30 24.81 -31.24 -39.24
C PHE A 30 24.32 -30.25 -38.19
N LEU A 31 23.09 -29.75 -38.32
CA LEU A 31 22.50 -28.83 -37.34
C LEU A 31 22.36 -29.48 -35.96
N THR A 32 21.89 -30.73 -35.88
CA THR A 32 21.80 -31.44 -34.60
C THR A 32 23.16 -31.75 -34.00
N LEU A 33 24.15 -32.11 -34.82
CA LEU A 33 25.53 -32.32 -34.38
C LEU A 33 26.13 -31.03 -33.81
N VAL A 34 25.99 -29.91 -34.52
CA VAL A 34 26.49 -28.60 -34.06
C VAL A 34 25.80 -28.21 -32.75
N PHE A 35 24.48 -28.38 -32.67
CA PHE A 35 23.73 -28.08 -31.45
C PHE A 35 24.20 -28.94 -30.26
N ALA A 36 24.36 -30.25 -30.46
CA ALA A 36 24.89 -31.15 -29.43
C ALA A 36 26.32 -30.78 -29.02
N MET A 37 27.16 -30.39 -29.97
CA MET A 37 28.53 -29.93 -29.70
C MET A 37 28.54 -28.64 -28.88
N VAL A 38 27.67 -27.67 -29.19
CA VAL A 38 27.56 -26.42 -28.43
C VAL A 38 27.11 -26.69 -26.99
N LEU A 39 26.09 -27.53 -26.81
CA LEU A 39 25.64 -27.92 -25.47
C LEU A 39 26.73 -28.66 -24.68
N GLY A 40 27.43 -29.60 -25.33
CA GLY A 40 28.56 -30.30 -24.72
C GLY A 40 29.70 -29.36 -24.33
N LEU A 41 30.00 -28.36 -25.17
CA LEU A 41 30.98 -27.33 -24.85
C LEU A 41 30.54 -26.48 -23.65
N ALA A 42 29.26 -26.10 -23.58
CA ALA A 42 28.73 -25.32 -22.46
C ALA A 42 28.87 -26.07 -21.13
N GLU A 43 28.55 -27.37 -21.11
CA GLU A 43 28.75 -28.21 -19.92
C GLU A 43 30.24 -28.37 -19.56
N LEU A 44 31.11 -28.52 -20.55
CA LEU A 44 32.56 -28.59 -20.31
C LEU A 44 33.09 -27.27 -19.73
N VAL A 45 32.62 -26.13 -20.24
CA VAL A 45 32.96 -24.80 -19.72
C VAL A 45 32.48 -24.64 -18.27
N LYS A 46 31.26 -25.08 -17.94
CA LYS A 46 30.77 -25.08 -16.54
C LYS A 46 31.69 -25.91 -15.63
N VAL A 47 32.11 -27.10 -16.05
CA VAL A 47 33.00 -27.97 -15.26
C VAL A 47 34.36 -27.31 -15.01
N VAL A 48 34.94 -26.71 -16.06
CA VAL A 48 36.23 -26.00 -15.93
C VAL A 48 36.09 -24.74 -15.07
N ALA A 49 34.99 -23.99 -15.21
CA ALA A 49 34.73 -22.80 -14.41
C ALA A 49 34.57 -23.14 -12.91
N ARG A 50 33.98 -24.29 -12.56
CA ARG A 50 33.91 -24.79 -11.17
C ARG A 50 35.27 -25.20 -10.58
N MET A 51 36.26 -25.55 -11.41
CA MET A 51 37.62 -25.86 -10.94
C MET A 51 38.43 -24.60 -10.56
N ILE A 52 38.05 -23.42 -11.07
CA ILE A 52 38.76 -22.17 -10.78
C ILE A 52 38.09 -21.48 -9.58
N PRO A 53 38.77 -21.32 -8.43
CA PRO A 53 38.16 -20.84 -7.20
C PRO A 53 37.56 -19.43 -7.30
N VAL A 54 38.11 -18.58 -8.18
CA VAL A 54 37.63 -17.19 -8.40
C VAL A 54 36.33 -17.14 -9.21
N LEU A 55 36.09 -18.12 -10.09
CA LEU A 55 34.92 -18.16 -10.97
C LEU A 55 33.78 -18.99 -10.40
N ARG A 56 34.05 -19.78 -9.36
CA ARG A 56 33.07 -20.68 -8.73
C ARG A 56 31.83 -19.96 -8.19
N GLU A 57 31.96 -18.76 -7.64
CA GLU A 57 30.82 -17.96 -7.15
C GLU A 57 29.90 -17.46 -8.27
N PHE A 58 30.39 -17.39 -9.51
CA PHE A 58 29.63 -16.87 -10.65
C PHE A 58 28.98 -17.97 -11.51
N VAL A 59 29.27 -19.24 -11.25
CA VAL A 59 28.63 -20.36 -11.93
C VAL A 59 27.38 -20.75 -11.13
N PRO A 60 26.17 -20.52 -11.66
CA PRO A 60 24.96 -20.97 -10.97
C PRO A 60 25.05 -22.49 -10.74
N ASP A 61 24.82 -22.90 -9.50
CA ASP A 61 24.70 -24.32 -9.17
C ASP A 61 23.49 -24.87 -9.93
N ASP A 62 23.69 -25.98 -10.66
CA ASP A 62 22.60 -26.71 -11.28
C ASP A 62 21.85 -27.46 -10.16
N GLU A 63 21.16 -26.72 -9.27
CA GLU A 63 20.29 -27.30 -8.25
C GLU A 63 19.19 -28.09 -8.95
N ALA A 64 18.89 -29.28 -8.44
CA ALA A 64 17.79 -30.07 -8.96
C ALA A 64 16.50 -29.21 -8.94
N PRO A 65 15.71 -29.17 -10.03
CA PRO A 65 14.57 -28.25 -10.14
C PRO A 65 13.54 -28.40 -9.01
N GLN A 66 13.52 -29.55 -8.31
CA GLN A 66 12.69 -29.77 -7.14
C GLN A 66 13.19 -29.06 -5.87
N GLU A 67 14.49 -28.96 -5.65
CA GLU A 67 15.07 -28.30 -4.46
C GLU A 67 14.94 -26.77 -4.58
N ALA A 68 15.11 -26.24 -5.79
CA ALA A 68 14.89 -24.83 -6.07
C ALA A 68 13.42 -24.41 -5.87
N LEU A 69 12.46 -25.30 -6.16
CA LEU A 69 11.04 -25.07 -5.89
C LEU A 69 10.73 -25.09 -4.39
N ALA A 70 11.28 -26.05 -3.65
CA ALA A 70 11.09 -26.14 -2.20
C ALA A 70 11.59 -24.88 -1.47
N ARG A 71 12.79 -24.40 -1.80
CA ARG A 71 13.31 -23.15 -1.20
C ARG A 71 12.50 -21.90 -1.57
N ARG A 72 11.92 -21.86 -2.77
CA ARG A 72 11.04 -20.76 -3.17
C ARG A 72 9.75 -20.74 -2.34
N LEU A 73 9.13 -21.90 -2.13
CA LEU A 73 7.95 -22.02 -1.29
C LEU A 73 8.26 -21.61 0.16
N GLU A 74 9.38 -22.07 0.71
CA GLU A 74 9.82 -21.66 2.05
C GLU A 74 10.09 -20.15 2.14
N ALA A 75 10.71 -19.55 1.12
CA ALA A 75 10.94 -18.11 1.06
C ALA A 75 9.63 -17.31 0.94
N GLU A 76 8.66 -17.80 0.18
CA GLU A 76 7.33 -17.18 0.05
C GLU A 76 6.56 -17.26 1.38
N GLU A 77 6.60 -18.40 2.08
CA GLU A 77 6.00 -18.53 3.41
C GLU A 77 6.65 -17.59 4.43
N GLN A 78 7.98 -17.48 4.42
CA GLN A 78 8.70 -16.54 5.29
C GLN A 78 8.36 -15.09 4.96
N ALA A 79 8.32 -14.73 3.67
CA ALA A 79 7.93 -13.39 3.23
C ALA A 79 6.49 -13.05 3.66
N ALA A 80 5.56 -14.00 3.56
CA ALA A 80 4.18 -13.82 4.01
C ALA A 80 4.09 -13.61 5.53
N ARG A 81 4.88 -14.35 6.32
CA ARG A 81 4.94 -14.17 7.78
C ARG A 81 5.49 -12.80 8.17
N ILE A 82 6.60 -12.39 7.55
CA ILE A 82 7.20 -11.08 7.80
C ILE A 82 6.24 -9.96 7.40
N ALA A 83 5.57 -10.09 6.25
CA ALA A 83 4.57 -9.11 5.81
C ALA A 83 3.40 -9.00 6.80
N ALA A 84 2.94 -10.13 7.35
CA ALA A 84 1.87 -10.15 8.36
C ALA A 84 2.32 -9.51 9.68
N GLU A 85 3.57 -9.74 10.11
CA GLU A 85 4.14 -9.12 11.30
C GLU A 85 4.27 -7.60 11.15
N ILE A 86 4.78 -7.13 10.01
CA ILE A 86 4.87 -5.69 9.70
C ILE A 86 3.48 -5.05 9.69
N GLU A 87 2.49 -5.68 9.06
CA GLU A 87 1.13 -5.14 9.03
C GLU A 87 0.53 -5.07 10.44
N ALA A 88 0.79 -6.07 11.30
CA ALA A 88 0.34 -6.05 12.69
C ALA A 88 0.99 -4.91 13.49
N GLU A 89 2.30 -4.69 13.33
CA GLU A 89 3.01 -3.57 13.95
C GLU A 89 2.48 -2.21 13.48
N ILE A 90 2.22 -2.05 12.17
CA ILE A 90 1.65 -0.82 11.61
C ILE A 90 0.25 -0.57 12.19
N GLN A 91 -0.57 -1.62 12.31
CA GLN A 91 -1.91 -1.49 12.90
C GLN A 91 -1.85 -1.13 14.39
N ALA A 92 -0.94 -1.73 15.15
CA ALA A 92 -0.72 -1.39 16.55
C ALA A 92 -0.28 0.08 16.70
N ALA A 93 0.70 0.52 15.90
CA ALA A 93 1.17 1.91 15.89
C ALA A 93 0.06 2.89 15.49
N ARG A 94 -0.80 2.53 14.52
CA ARG A 94 -1.97 3.35 14.15
C ARG A 94 -2.97 3.48 15.29
N GLN A 95 -3.25 2.41 16.02
CA GLN A 95 -4.17 2.45 17.16
C GLN A 95 -3.61 3.28 18.32
N GLU A 96 -2.31 3.16 18.59
CA GLU A 96 -1.63 3.97 19.61
C GLU A 96 -1.59 5.45 19.22
N ALA A 97 -1.26 5.75 17.95
CA ALA A 97 -1.35 7.10 17.40
C ALA A 97 -2.76 7.67 17.51
N GLN A 98 -3.81 6.89 17.19
CA GLN A 98 -5.19 7.34 17.35
C GLN A 98 -5.56 7.61 18.81
N LYS A 99 -5.06 6.82 19.76
CA LYS A 99 -5.34 7.03 21.19
C LYS A 99 -4.62 8.25 21.77
N THR A 100 -3.42 8.56 21.27
CA THR A 100 -2.58 9.65 21.78
C THR A 100 -2.82 10.98 21.07
N LEU A 101 -3.21 10.95 19.79
CA LEU A 101 -3.45 12.15 18.97
C LEU A 101 -4.94 12.48 18.81
N ALA A 102 -5.85 11.66 19.34
CA ALA A 102 -7.26 12.04 19.40
C ALA A 102 -7.40 13.24 20.37
N PRO A 103 -8.01 14.35 19.92
CA PRO A 103 -8.24 15.49 20.80
C PRO A 103 -9.10 15.05 21.99
N SER A 104 -8.62 15.36 23.20
CA SER A 104 -9.31 15.03 24.45
C SER A 104 -10.63 15.77 24.59
N CYS A 105 -10.74 16.95 23.96
CA CYS A 105 -11.89 17.84 24.06
C CYS A 105 -12.44 18.27 22.69
N PRO A 106 -13.76 18.53 22.59
CA PRO A 106 -14.37 19.02 21.36
C PRO A 106 -13.86 20.41 20.95
N GLU A 107 -13.43 21.23 21.90
CA GLU A 107 -12.83 22.55 21.64
C GLU A 107 -11.45 22.42 20.96
N GLU A 108 -10.63 21.47 21.40
CA GLU A 108 -9.34 21.15 20.76
C GLU A 108 -9.53 20.62 19.34
N ALA A 109 -10.54 19.77 19.13
CA ALA A 109 -10.89 19.27 17.80
C ALA A 109 -11.30 20.41 16.84
N GLN A 110 -12.05 21.39 17.34
CA GLN A 110 -12.44 22.57 16.56
C GLN A 110 -11.25 23.49 16.27
N ALA A 111 -10.35 23.68 17.24
CA ALA A 111 -9.12 24.45 17.04
C ALA A 111 -8.23 23.82 15.96
N LEU A 112 -8.03 22.50 16.01
CA LEU A 112 -7.27 21.75 14.99
C LEU A 112 -7.94 21.83 13.60
N GLN A 113 -9.27 21.82 13.54
CA GLN A 113 -9.98 22.01 12.28
C GLN A 113 -9.77 23.42 11.72
N ALA A 114 -9.86 24.45 12.57
CA ALA A 114 -9.66 25.83 12.15
C ALA A 114 -8.23 26.04 11.63
N GLU A 115 -7.23 25.55 12.36
CA GLU A 115 -5.82 25.59 11.95
C GLU A 115 -5.60 24.88 10.61
N ALA A 116 -6.15 23.68 10.43
CA ALA A 116 -6.00 22.95 9.17
C ALA A 116 -6.73 23.64 8.00
N GLN A 117 -7.82 24.36 8.25
CA GLN A 117 -8.50 25.18 7.23
C GLN A 117 -7.68 26.42 6.87
N GLU A 118 -7.06 27.07 7.85
CA GLU A 118 -6.15 28.20 7.63
C GLU A 118 -4.92 27.77 6.81
N GLU A 119 -4.28 26.64 7.14
CA GLU A 119 -3.18 26.07 6.36
C GLU A 119 -3.59 25.80 4.91
N LEU A 120 -4.79 25.28 4.70
CA LEU A 120 -5.31 24.99 3.36
C LEU A 120 -5.55 26.27 2.56
N GLN A 121 -6.08 27.33 3.19
CA GLN A 121 -6.24 28.64 2.54
C GLN A 121 -4.87 29.26 2.20
N ALA A 122 -3.91 29.18 3.10
CA ALA A 122 -2.54 29.65 2.87
C ALA A 122 -1.83 28.88 1.75
N ALA A 123 -2.02 27.56 1.67
CA ALA A 123 -1.45 26.76 0.58
C ALA A 123 -2.09 27.08 -0.78
N ARG A 124 -3.40 27.42 -0.81
CA ARG A 124 -4.09 27.86 -2.02
C ARG A 124 -3.56 29.20 -2.51
N SER A 125 -3.44 30.18 -1.62
CA SER A 125 -2.91 31.50 -1.99
C SER A 125 -1.45 31.42 -2.45
N HIS A 126 -0.65 30.53 -1.84
CA HIS A 126 0.72 30.28 -2.29
C HIS A 126 0.79 29.62 -3.67
N LEU A 127 -0.15 28.72 -4.00
CA LEU A 127 -0.27 28.17 -5.36
C LEU A 127 -0.62 29.26 -6.36
N GLU A 128 -1.64 30.08 -6.06
CA GLU A 128 -2.07 31.17 -6.93
C GLU A 128 -0.92 32.15 -7.20
N ALA A 129 -0.21 32.58 -6.15
CA ALA A 129 0.96 33.45 -6.29
C ALA A 129 2.10 32.81 -7.09
N ALA A 130 2.36 31.51 -6.90
CA ALA A 130 3.37 30.79 -7.68
C ALA A 130 2.99 30.64 -9.15
N GLU A 131 1.70 30.42 -9.45
CA GLU A 131 1.19 30.36 -10.83
C GLU A 131 1.25 31.72 -11.52
N GLU A 132 0.91 32.81 -10.82
CA GLU A 132 1.04 34.18 -11.34
C GLU A 132 2.51 34.53 -11.62
N ALA A 133 3.42 34.29 -10.67
CA ALA A 133 4.85 34.54 -10.86
C ALA A 133 5.44 33.72 -12.02
N ALA A 134 5.02 32.46 -12.18
CA ALA A 134 5.47 31.62 -13.28
C ALA A 134 4.98 32.12 -14.65
N ARG A 135 3.74 32.65 -14.71
CA ARG A 135 3.18 33.26 -15.92
C ARG A 135 3.92 34.55 -16.29
N GLU A 136 4.20 35.42 -15.32
CA GLU A 136 4.90 36.68 -15.54
C GLU A 136 6.34 36.48 -16.01
N GLN A 137 7.05 35.52 -15.42
CA GLN A 137 8.46 35.27 -15.72
C GLN A 137 8.66 34.26 -16.85
N SER A 138 7.58 33.69 -17.41
CA SER A 138 7.63 32.62 -18.42
C SER A 138 8.56 31.46 -18.01
N GLY A 139 8.59 31.13 -16.71
CA GLY A 139 9.55 30.21 -16.08
C GLY A 139 9.12 29.81 -14.68
N GLY A 140 9.93 29.07 -13.92
CA GLY A 140 9.63 28.79 -12.51
C GLY A 140 8.55 27.73 -12.21
N TRP A 141 8.15 26.91 -13.20
CA TRP A 141 7.14 25.85 -13.03
C TRP A 141 7.44 24.83 -11.92
N MET A 142 8.70 24.67 -11.53
CA MET A 142 9.06 23.82 -10.38
C MET A 142 8.42 24.33 -9.08
N GLN A 143 8.36 25.65 -8.87
CA GLN A 143 7.75 26.24 -7.68
C GLN A 143 6.23 26.03 -7.67
N VAL A 144 5.59 25.98 -8.84
CA VAL A 144 4.19 25.60 -8.98
C VAL A 144 3.99 24.12 -8.60
N CYS A 145 4.89 23.23 -9.02
CA CYS A 145 4.84 21.81 -8.63
C CYS A 145 4.97 21.64 -7.11
N GLU A 146 5.94 22.32 -6.47
CA GLU A 146 6.10 22.30 -5.01
C GLU A 146 4.87 22.87 -4.30
N ALA A 147 4.31 23.98 -4.78
CA ALA A 147 3.08 24.55 -4.23
C ALA A 147 1.88 23.61 -4.37
N ARG A 148 1.80 22.82 -5.46
CA ARG A 148 0.78 21.78 -5.64
C ARG A 148 0.95 20.63 -4.66
N GLU A 149 2.17 20.21 -4.36
CA GLU A 149 2.40 19.19 -3.34
C GLU A 149 2.02 19.69 -1.96
N ARG A 150 2.42 20.91 -1.59
CA ARG A 150 1.99 21.54 -0.33
C ARG A 150 0.47 21.65 -0.21
N LEU A 151 -0.22 21.98 -1.30
CA LEU A 151 -1.68 22.00 -1.32
C LEU A 151 -2.28 20.60 -1.09
N LYS A 152 -1.69 19.54 -1.66
CA LYS A 152 -2.14 18.17 -1.44
C LYS A 152 -1.93 17.73 0.01
N GLU A 153 -0.80 18.10 0.62
CA GLU A 153 -0.51 17.85 2.02
C GLU A 153 -1.47 18.60 2.94
N ALA A 154 -1.73 19.89 2.68
CA ALA A 154 -2.71 20.65 3.45
C ALA A 154 -4.12 20.04 3.32
N HIS A 155 -4.49 19.55 2.13
CA HIS A 155 -5.75 18.83 1.93
C HIS A 155 -5.84 17.52 2.72
N SER A 156 -4.75 16.76 2.82
CA SER A 156 -4.74 15.52 3.60
C SER A 156 -4.85 15.80 5.10
N ARG A 157 -4.18 16.84 5.60
CA ARG A 157 -4.29 17.32 7.00
C ARG A 157 -5.69 17.81 7.34
N ALA A 158 -6.27 18.67 6.50
CA ALA A 158 -7.64 19.15 6.71
C ALA A 158 -8.66 18.02 6.75
N ARG A 159 -8.51 17.01 5.87
CA ARG A 159 -9.36 15.81 5.88
C ARG A 159 -9.17 14.98 7.15
N HIS A 160 -7.94 14.85 7.63
CA HIS A 160 -7.66 14.16 8.88
C HIS A 160 -8.29 14.88 10.08
N ALA A 161 -8.17 16.21 10.15
CA ALA A 161 -8.82 17.03 11.17
C ALA A 161 -10.35 16.91 11.14
N GLU A 162 -10.96 16.85 9.96
CA GLU A 162 -12.41 16.64 9.81
C GLU A 162 -12.87 15.27 10.35
N LEU A 163 -12.06 14.22 10.18
CA LEU A 163 -12.35 12.88 10.70
C LEU A 163 -12.26 12.80 12.23
N LEU A 164 -11.49 13.69 12.86
CA LEU A 164 -11.34 13.77 14.32
C LEU A 164 -12.51 14.49 15.00
N LEU A 165 -13.36 15.19 14.24
CA LEU A 165 -14.57 15.78 14.82
C LEU A 165 -15.54 14.65 15.18
N PRO A 166 -16.01 14.58 16.44
CA PRO A 166 -17.09 13.67 16.76
C PRO A 166 -18.25 14.02 15.84
N LYS A 167 -18.76 13.05 15.08
CA LYS A 167 -19.98 13.22 14.28
C LYS A 167 -21.03 13.76 15.24
N GLN A 168 -21.27 15.07 15.17
CA GLN A 168 -22.28 15.72 15.97
C GLN A 168 -23.61 15.12 15.53
N SER A 169 -24.05 14.07 16.21
CA SER A 169 -25.43 13.65 16.16
C SER A 169 -26.22 14.85 16.64
N ARG A 170 -26.91 15.48 15.69
CA ARG A 170 -27.69 16.71 15.79
C ARG A 170 -28.77 16.72 16.89
N SER A 171 -28.82 15.70 17.75
CA SER A 171 -29.83 15.48 18.79
C SER A 171 -29.40 15.87 20.21
N GLN A 172 -28.14 16.25 20.46
CA GLN A 172 -27.65 16.51 21.83
C GLN A 172 -27.17 17.94 22.09
N VAL A 173 -27.83 18.93 21.47
CA VAL A 173 -27.76 20.32 21.90
C VAL A 173 -29.08 20.67 22.59
N ARG A 174 -29.29 20.11 23.77
CA ARG A 174 -30.23 20.66 24.76
C ARG A 174 -29.56 20.64 26.12
N GLY A 175 -29.06 21.81 26.51
CA GLY A 175 -28.83 22.17 27.90
C GLY A 175 -27.57 21.62 28.55
N CYS A 176 -26.43 22.25 28.31
CA CYS A 176 -25.40 22.37 29.34
C CYS A 176 -25.13 23.87 29.52
N LEU A 177 -25.54 24.41 30.67
CA LEU A 177 -25.21 25.78 31.06
C LEU A 177 -23.69 25.89 31.31
N PRO A 178 -23.08 27.06 31.05
CA PRO A 178 -21.64 27.28 31.09
C PRO A 178 -20.99 27.12 32.48
N ALA A 179 -21.77 26.97 33.56
CA ALA A 179 -21.24 26.86 34.91
C ALA A 179 -20.69 25.47 35.27
N CYS A 180 -21.00 24.41 34.51
CA CYS A 180 -20.51 23.06 34.79
C CYS A 180 -19.21 22.70 34.05
N LEU A 181 -18.75 23.53 33.10
CA LEU A 181 -17.60 23.22 32.25
C LEU A 181 -16.23 23.39 32.97
N SER A 182 -16.17 24.19 34.02
CA SER A 182 -14.89 24.56 34.66
C SER A 182 -14.41 23.60 35.74
N LEU A 183 -15.30 22.77 36.34
CA LEU A 183 -14.91 21.89 37.46
C LEU A 183 -14.54 20.46 37.05
N CYS A 184 -14.85 20.02 35.83
CA CYS A 184 -14.56 18.64 35.39
C CYS A 184 -13.26 18.50 34.58
N CYS A 185 -12.56 19.61 34.29
CA CYS A 185 -11.39 19.63 33.43
C CYS A 185 -10.05 19.73 34.18
N GLU A 186 -10.05 19.81 35.53
CA GLU A 186 -8.81 19.71 36.31
C GLU A 186 -8.51 18.25 36.69
N PRO A 187 -7.37 17.67 36.27
CA PRO A 187 -6.95 16.36 36.73
C PRO A 187 -6.49 16.46 38.20
N GLY A 188 -7.30 15.92 39.13
CA GLY A 188 -6.88 15.70 40.52
C GLY A 188 -7.81 16.20 41.62
N THR A 189 -8.91 16.88 41.31
CA THR A 189 -9.85 17.40 42.33
C THR A 189 -11.20 16.68 42.29
N PHE A 190 -11.37 15.69 43.17
CA PHE A 190 -12.70 15.18 43.53
C PHE A 190 -13.32 16.11 44.60
N PRO A 191 -14.44 16.82 44.32
CA PRO A 191 -15.15 17.50 45.39
C PRO A 191 -15.83 16.49 46.32
N ALA A 192 -15.80 16.78 47.62
CA ALA A 192 -16.35 15.92 48.67
C ALA A 192 -17.87 15.68 48.48
N PRO A 193 -18.37 14.46 48.78
CA PRO A 193 -19.72 14.04 48.43
C PRO A 193 -20.74 14.53 49.45
N LEU A 194 -21.11 15.81 49.45
CA LEU A 194 -22.22 16.28 50.27
C LEU A 194 -23.10 17.27 49.51
N ARG A 195 -24.30 16.80 49.13
CA ARG A 195 -25.52 17.52 48.72
C ARG A 195 -25.91 17.57 47.23
N CYS A 196 -25.76 16.48 46.48
CA CYS A 196 -26.60 16.24 45.29
C CYS A 196 -27.37 14.93 45.47
N LYS A 197 -28.71 15.03 45.55
CA LYS A 197 -29.63 13.91 45.88
C LYS A 197 -29.99 13.04 44.67
N THR A 198 -29.46 13.32 43.49
CA THR A 198 -29.83 12.67 42.24
C THR A 198 -28.60 12.56 41.34
N TRP A 199 -27.90 11.43 41.41
CA TRP A 199 -26.91 11.06 40.40
C TRP A 199 -27.57 10.10 39.40
N ARG A 200 -27.41 10.33 38.10
CA ARG A 200 -27.59 9.33 37.04
C ARG A 200 -26.24 9.07 36.39
N CYS A 201 -25.89 7.80 36.20
CA CYS A 201 -24.67 7.42 35.50
C CYS A 201 -24.84 7.57 33.99
N CYS A 202 -23.92 8.27 33.34
CA CYS A 202 -23.67 8.18 31.90
C CYS A 202 -22.36 7.39 31.74
N GLY A 203 -22.48 6.08 31.54
CA GLY A 203 -21.31 5.19 31.49
C GLY A 203 -20.56 5.11 32.82
N GLU A 204 -19.23 5.11 32.81
CA GLU A 204 -18.37 5.01 34.01
C GLU A 204 -18.28 6.30 34.84
N THR A 205 -19.03 7.35 34.48
CA THR A 205 -19.05 8.63 35.22
C THR A 205 -20.47 9.05 35.59
N CYS A 206 -20.65 9.40 36.87
CA CYS A 206 -21.91 9.88 37.43
C CYS A 206 -22.12 11.37 37.09
N CYS A 207 -23.30 11.76 36.62
CA CYS A 207 -23.71 13.16 36.47
C CYS A 207 -24.99 13.44 37.29
N ALA A 208 -25.07 14.60 37.93
CA ALA A 208 -26.24 14.98 38.72
C ALA A 208 -27.44 15.35 37.82
N ALA A 209 -28.62 14.81 38.12
CA ALA A 209 -29.86 15.06 37.38
C ALA A 209 -30.81 15.92 38.23
N GLU A 210 -31.07 17.18 37.86
CA GLU A 210 -32.10 17.98 38.53
C GLU A 210 -33.49 17.76 37.91
N HIS A 211 -34.42 17.39 38.79
CA HIS A 211 -35.87 17.62 38.77
C HIS A 211 -36.61 17.67 37.40
N ALA A 212 -37.16 16.53 36.99
CA ALA A 212 -38.41 16.50 36.23
C ALA A 212 -39.56 16.15 37.18
N ALA A 213 -40.31 17.18 37.58
CA ALA A 213 -41.62 17.03 38.17
C ALA A 213 -42.59 16.56 37.08
N ASP A 214 -42.78 15.25 36.96
CA ASP A 214 -44.01 14.68 36.40
C ASP A 214 -44.09 13.21 36.81
N GLY A 215 -45.03 12.94 37.72
CA GLY A 215 -45.27 11.62 38.31
C GLY A 215 -45.79 10.61 37.30
N ARG A 216 -44.89 9.96 36.56
CA ARG A 216 -45.18 8.69 35.90
C ARG A 216 -44.19 7.65 36.39
N GLY A 217 -44.71 6.71 37.20
CA GLY A 217 -43.98 5.55 37.64
C GLY A 217 -43.48 4.75 36.44
N PHE A 218 -42.20 4.39 36.49
CA PHE A 218 -41.66 3.34 35.64
C PHE A 218 -41.23 2.20 36.56
N SER A 219 -42.01 1.12 36.51
CA SER A 219 -41.61 -0.19 37.00
C SER A 219 -40.62 -0.78 35.98
N CYS A 220 -39.46 -1.23 36.43
CA CYS A 220 -38.61 -2.13 35.65
C CYS A 220 -38.75 -3.52 36.29
N GLU A 221 -39.34 -4.45 35.55
CA GLU A 221 -38.85 -5.84 35.55
C GLU A 221 -37.60 -5.91 34.66
#